data_AF-A0A6B0GUX1-F1
#
_entry.id   AF-A0A6B0GUX1-F1
#
_cell.length_a   1.000
_cell.length_b   1.000
_cell.length_c   1.000
_cell.angle_alpha   90.00
_cell.angle_beta   90.00
_cell.angle_gamma   90.00
#
_symmetry.space_group_name_H-M   'P 1'
#
loop_
_entity.id
_entity.type
_entity.pdbx_description
1 polymer ?
#
loop_
_entity_poly.entity_id
_entity_poly.type
_entity_poly.pdbx_seq_one_letter_code
_entity_poly.pdbx_strand_id
1 'polypeptide(L)'
;MARPEVVLEFLQFEDFGLLLVMGGAAAVSGVTFVVVPRVLDGAPLTGDPHGRRIRSMDRDVVVGGVVFGVGWGISGICPGAAYASLGVGNVEILWAVAGMFLGAYVQAYWRAHRSAPRTATPTTSD
;
A
#
# COMPACT_ATOMS: atom_id res chain seq x y z
N MET A 1 14.65 17.65 0.51
CA MET A 1 14.58 17.81 -0.96
C MET A 1 14.84 16.45 -1.58
N ALA A 2 13.94 15.99 -2.45
CA ALA A 2 14.20 14.81 -3.27
C ALA A 2 15.40 15.13 -4.19
N ARG A 3 16.44 14.32 -4.09
CA ARG A 3 17.65 14.42 -4.92
C ARG A 3 17.47 13.46 -6.11
N PRO A 4 17.11 13.96 -7.30
CA PRO A 4 16.87 13.11 -8.47
C PRO A 4 18.12 12.32 -8.91
N GLU A 5 19.30 12.75 -8.47
CA GLU A 5 20.60 12.12 -8.74
C GLU A 5 20.65 10.70 -8.18
N VAL A 6 20.07 10.48 -6.99
CA VAL A 6 20.09 9.17 -6.31
C VAL A 6 19.31 8.11 -7.12
N VAL A 7 18.25 8.51 -7.83
CA VAL A 7 17.47 7.59 -8.67
C VAL A 7 18.24 7.23 -9.94
N LEU A 8 19.00 8.17 -10.50
CA LEU A 8 19.83 7.95 -11.69
C LEU A 8 21.07 7.10 -11.37
N GLU A 9 21.71 7.30 -10.23
CA GLU A 9 22.85 6.49 -9.76
C GLU A 9 22.42 5.05 -9.42
N PHE A 10 21.22 4.88 -8.88
CA PHE A 10 20.60 3.55 -8.72
C PHE A 10 20.41 2.83 -10.05
N LEU A 11 19.84 3.50 -11.07
CA LEU A 11 19.61 2.90 -12.39
C LEU A 11 20.91 2.61 -13.14
N GLN A 12 22.00 3.29 -12.80
CA GLN A 12 23.34 3.09 -13.36
C GLN A 12 24.19 2.06 -12.56
N PHE A 13 23.63 1.46 -11.51
CA PHE A 13 24.32 0.51 -10.61
C PHE A 13 25.54 1.09 -9.86
N GLU A 14 25.62 2.41 -9.74
CA GLU A 14 26.72 3.07 -9.01
C GLU A 14 26.38 3.22 -7.52
N ASP A 15 25.09 3.41 -7.17
CA ASP A 15 24.65 3.53 -5.78
C ASP A 15 23.44 2.62 -5.47
N PHE A 16 23.67 1.60 -4.64
CA PHE A 16 22.64 0.64 -4.19
C PHE A 16 21.87 1.11 -2.95
N GLY A 17 22.10 2.34 -2.46
CA GLY A 17 21.49 2.86 -1.24
C GLY A 17 19.96 2.79 -1.26
N LEU A 18 19.31 3.19 -2.37
CA LEU A 18 17.86 3.11 -2.52
C LEU A 18 17.34 1.66 -2.51
N LEU A 19 18.05 0.74 -3.17
CA LEU A 19 17.70 -0.68 -3.18
C LEU A 19 17.79 -1.28 -1.77
N LEU A 20 18.84 -0.94 -1.02
CA LEU A 20 19.06 -1.42 0.34
C LEU A 20 18.01 -0.87 1.31
N VAL A 21 17.61 0.40 1.18
CA VAL A 21 16.56 0.99 2.02
C VAL A 21 15.20 0.36 1.73
N MET A 22 14.81 0.25 0.46
CA MET A 22 13.52 -0.36 0.08
C MET A 22 13.50 -1.86 0.41
N GLY A 23 14.58 -2.58 0.09
CA GLY A 23 14.74 -4.00 0.40
C GLY A 23 14.79 -4.28 1.89
N GLY A 24 15.50 -3.47 2.66
CA GLY A 24 15.55 -3.55 4.12
C GLY A 24 14.19 -3.28 4.75
N ALA A 25 13.48 -2.23 4.31
CA ALA A 25 12.12 -1.95 4.78
C ALA A 25 11.15 -3.10 4.47
N ALA A 26 11.23 -3.69 3.28
CA ALA A 26 10.43 -4.83 2.88
C ALA A 26 10.76 -6.09 3.70
N ALA A 27 12.04 -6.37 3.92
CA ALA A 27 12.50 -7.51 4.71
C ALA A 27 12.06 -7.39 6.17
N VAL A 28 12.28 -6.24 6.81
CA VAL A 28 11.85 -5.97 8.19
C VAL A 28 10.33 -6.10 8.30
N SER A 29 9.58 -5.44 7.42
CA SER A 29 8.11 -5.53 7.40
C SER A 29 7.64 -6.97 7.22
N GLY A 30 8.24 -7.71 6.28
CA GLY A 30 7.95 -9.11 6.03
C GLY A 30 8.20 -9.99 7.25
N VAL A 31 9.36 -9.83 7.90
CA VAL A 31 9.70 -10.54 9.14
C VAL A 31 8.70 -10.20 10.23
N THR A 32 8.35 -8.92 10.43
CA THR A 32 7.34 -8.51 11.42
C THR A 32 5.99 -9.17 11.15
N PHE A 33 5.47 -9.13 9.93
CA PHE A 33 4.18 -9.77 9.59
C PHE A 33 4.19 -11.30 9.69
N VAL A 34 5.37 -11.94 9.65
CA VAL A 34 5.55 -13.39 9.80
C VAL A 34 5.71 -13.77 11.28
N VAL A 35 6.48 -12.99 12.05
CA VAL A 35 6.83 -13.29 13.44
C VAL A 35 5.73 -12.87 14.41
N VAL A 36 5.12 -11.69 14.22
CA VAL A 36 4.11 -11.15 15.14
C VAL A 36 2.92 -12.10 15.32
N PRO A 37 2.29 -12.66 14.26
CA PRO A 37 1.20 -13.61 14.43
C PRO A 37 1.62 -14.98 15.00
N ARG A 38 2.92 -15.28 15.06
CA ARG A 38 3.46 -16.53 15.63
C ARG A 38 3.83 -16.41 17.10
N VAL A 39 4.13 -15.20 17.57
CA VAL A 39 4.59 -14.92 18.93
C VAL A 39 3.49 -14.28 19.78
N LEU A 40 2.56 -13.55 19.15
CA LEU A 40 1.42 -12.92 19.83
C LEU A 40 0.12 -13.62 19.43
N ASP A 41 -0.51 -14.28 20.41
CA ASP A 41 -1.79 -14.98 20.23
C ASP A 41 -2.96 -14.03 19.91
N GLY A 42 -2.84 -12.74 20.28
CA GLY A 42 -3.87 -11.73 20.03
C GLY A 42 -3.31 -10.30 19.95
N ALA A 43 -4.10 -9.41 19.34
CA ALA A 43 -3.76 -7.99 19.22
C ALA A 43 -3.64 -7.36 20.62
N PRO A 44 -2.55 -6.63 20.94
CA PRO A 44 -2.29 -6.12 22.28
C PRO A 44 -3.35 -5.13 22.81
N LEU A 45 -4.16 -4.53 21.93
CA LEU A 45 -5.21 -3.57 22.27
C LEU A 45 -6.63 -4.16 22.25
N THR A 46 -6.85 -5.28 21.57
CA THR A 46 -8.22 -5.80 21.31
C THR A 46 -8.38 -7.26 21.71
N GLY A 47 -7.28 -8.00 21.89
CA GLY A 47 -7.30 -9.44 22.21
C GLY A 47 -7.71 -10.33 21.04
N ASP A 48 -8.16 -9.75 19.92
CA ASP A 48 -8.54 -10.49 18.72
C ASP A 48 -7.34 -11.24 18.12
N PRO A 49 -7.54 -12.48 17.62
CA PRO A 49 -6.48 -13.22 16.97
C PRO A 49 -5.95 -12.44 15.76
N HIS A 50 -4.64 -12.52 15.52
CA HIS A 50 -4.00 -11.87 14.39
C HIS A 50 -4.55 -12.43 13.05
N GLY A 51 -5.57 -11.76 12.52
CA GLY A 51 -6.22 -12.14 11.26
C GLY A 51 -5.36 -11.80 10.05
N ARG A 52 -4.73 -12.81 9.44
CA ARG A 52 -4.02 -12.62 8.16
C ARG A 52 -5.02 -12.60 7.02
N ARG A 53 -5.42 -11.40 6.60
CA ARG A 53 -6.28 -11.23 5.41
C ARG A 53 -5.46 -11.41 4.13
N ILE A 54 -5.32 -12.67 3.68
CA ILE A 54 -4.72 -12.94 2.38
C ILE A 54 -5.74 -12.58 1.31
N ARG A 55 -5.36 -11.67 0.41
CA ARG A 55 -6.18 -11.30 -0.73
C ARG A 55 -5.82 -12.22 -1.91
N SER A 56 -6.81 -12.91 -2.46
CA SER A 56 -6.65 -13.74 -3.64
C SER A 56 -6.12 -12.93 -4.81
N MET A 57 -5.28 -13.55 -5.64
CA MET A 57 -4.80 -12.94 -6.88
C MET A 57 -5.93 -12.94 -7.91
N ASP A 58 -6.85 -11.99 -7.77
CA ASP A 58 -7.99 -11.82 -8.68
C ASP A 58 -7.66 -10.82 -9.79
N ARG A 59 -8.45 -10.86 -10.88
CA ARG A 59 -8.31 -9.93 -12.01
C ARG A 59 -8.36 -8.47 -11.58
N ASP A 60 -9.18 -8.16 -10.57
CA ASP A 60 -9.28 -6.85 -9.95
C ASP A 60 -7.96 -6.36 -9.33
N VAL A 61 -7.17 -7.27 -8.78
CA VAL A 61 -5.87 -6.96 -8.15
C VAL A 61 -4.85 -6.60 -9.22
N VAL A 62 -4.82 -7.38 -10.30
CA VAL A 62 -3.92 -7.15 -11.43
C VAL A 62 -4.25 -5.84 -12.11
N VAL A 63 -5.52 -5.62 -12.48
CA VAL A 63 -5.96 -4.37 -13.13
C VAL A 63 -5.73 -3.17 -12.22
N GLY A 64 -6.12 -3.27 -10.95
CA GLY A 64 -5.90 -2.20 -9.97
C GLY A 64 -4.41 -1.90 -9.76
N GLY A 65 -3.56 -2.92 -9.70
CA GLY A 65 -2.11 -2.79 -9.55
C GLY A 65 -1.46 -2.10 -10.75
N VAL A 66 -1.87 -2.45 -11.97
CA VAL A 66 -1.38 -1.79 -13.19
C VAL A 66 -1.77 -0.32 -13.23
N VAL A 67 -3.06 0.00 -12.99
CA VAL A 67 -3.53 1.40 -12.97
C VAL A 67 -2.82 2.21 -11.88
N PHE A 68 -2.66 1.63 -10.69
CA PHE A 68 -1.95 2.27 -9.60
C PHE A 68 -0.46 2.50 -9.93
N GLY A 69 0.22 1.50 -10.50
CA GLY A 69 1.62 1.60 -10.90
C GLY A 69 1.85 2.65 -12.00
N VAL A 70 0.98 2.72 -13.00
CA VAL A 70 1.03 3.76 -14.04
C VAL A 70 0.83 5.15 -13.44
N GLY A 71 -0.18 5.30 -12.57
CA GLY A 71 -0.42 6.59 -11.89
C GLY A 71 0.77 7.04 -11.04
N TRP A 72 1.40 6.10 -10.33
CA TRP A 72 2.63 6.34 -9.56
C TRP A 72 3.81 6.75 -10.46
N GLY A 73 3.99 6.08 -11.60
CA GLY A 73 5.06 6.39 -12.54
C GLY A 73 4.90 7.78 -13.17
N ILE A 74 3.67 8.18 -13.49
CA ILE A 74 3.36 9.50 -14.07
C ILE A 74 3.51 10.61 -13.02
N SER A 75 3.07 10.38 -11.78
CA SER A 75 3.13 11.40 -10.73
C SER A 75 4.55 11.63 -10.19
N GLY A 76 5.45 10.66 -10.36
CA GLY A 76 6.81 10.71 -9.81
C GLY A 76 6.87 10.76 -8.28
N ILE A 77 5.74 10.49 -7.61
CA ILE A 77 5.61 10.60 -6.16
C ILE A 77 5.11 9.27 -5.60
N CYS A 78 5.87 8.70 -4.67
CA CYS A 78 5.41 7.54 -3.93
C CYS A 78 4.52 7.93 -2.75
N PRO A 79 3.48 7.14 -2.43
CA PRO A 79 2.57 7.46 -1.33
C PRO A 79 3.31 7.62 -0.01
N GLY A 80 4.33 6.78 0.26
CA GLY A 80 5.16 6.89 1.47
C GLY A 80 5.94 8.21 1.54
N ALA A 81 6.60 8.62 0.44
CA ALA A 81 7.29 9.91 0.39
C ALA A 81 6.32 11.09 0.40
N ALA A 82 5.10 10.93 -0.11
CA ALA A 82 4.08 11.97 -0.03
C ALA A 82 3.75 12.28 1.44
N TYR A 83 3.50 11.25 2.26
CA TYR A 83 3.26 11.42 3.70
C TYR A 83 4.49 11.98 4.44
N ALA A 84 5.70 11.48 4.11
CA ALA A 84 6.92 12.01 4.72
C ALA A 84 7.17 13.50 4.36
N SER A 85 6.90 13.89 3.11
CA SER A 85 7.06 15.28 2.63
C SER A 85 6.08 16.23 3.30
N LEU A 86 4.87 15.75 3.61
CA LEU A 86 3.89 16.51 4.39
C LEU A 86 4.42 16.83 5.80
N GLY A 87 5.11 15.87 6.44
CA GLY A 87 5.77 16.09 7.74
C GLY A 87 6.93 17.08 7.71
N VAL A 88 7.53 17.31 6.55
CA VAL A 88 8.60 18.31 6.33
C VAL A 88 8.01 19.69 5.99
N GLY A 89 6.69 19.83 5.91
CA GLY A 89 6.00 21.11 5.67
C GLY A 89 5.81 21.46 4.19
N ASN A 90 5.96 20.49 3.27
CA ASN A 90 5.65 20.70 1.86
C ASN A 90 4.12 20.63 1.66
N VAL A 91 3.50 21.78 1.41
CA VAL A 91 2.05 21.89 1.27
C VAL A 91 1.57 21.55 -0.15
N GLU A 92 2.45 21.64 -1.14
CA GLU A 92 2.17 21.31 -2.53
C GLU A 92 1.85 19.81 -2.69
N ILE A 93 2.44 18.96 -1.84
CA ILE A 93 2.17 17.52 -1.79
C ILE A 93 0.69 17.21 -1.49
N LEU A 94 -0.03 18.13 -0.84
CA LEU A 94 -1.45 17.95 -0.51
C LEU A 94 -2.30 17.75 -1.75
N TRP A 95 -1.96 18.36 -2.88
CA TRP A 95 -2.68 18.14 -4.14
C TRP A 95 -2.53 16.71 -4.64
N ALA A 96 -1.33 16.14 -4.56
CA ALA A 96 -1.08 14.76 -4.93
C ALA A 96 -1.82 13.79 -3.99
N VAL A 97 -1.75 14.04 -2.67
CA VAL A 97 -2.44 13.23 -1.65
C VAL A 97 -3.95 13.30 -1.82
N ALA A 98 -4.51 14.51 -2.03
CA ALA A 98 -5.93 14.69 -2.30
C ALA A 98 -6.38 13.94 -3.56
N GLY A 99 -5.59 13.98 -4.64
CA GLY A 99 -5.84 13.21 -5.85
C GLY A 99 -5.85 11.69 -5.61
N MET A 100 -4.93 11.18 -4.79
CA MET A 100 -4.90 9.76 -4.40
C MET A 100 -6.16 9.36 -3.64
N PHE A 101 -6.58 10.15 -2.64
CA PHE A 101 -7.79 9.89 -1.87
C PHE A 101 -9.05 10.00 -2.72
N LEU A 102 -9.13 10.98 -3.60
CA LEU A 102 -10.27 11.15 -4.51
C LEU A 102 -10.39 9.94 -5.45
N GLY A 103 -9.29 9.48 -6.05
CA GLY A 103 -9.29 8.28 -6.89
C GLY A 103 -9.72 7.02 -6.14
N ALA A 104 -9.22 6.84 -4.91
CA ALA A 104 -9.62 5.73 -4.04
C ALA A 104 -11.12 5.79 -3.69
N TYR A 105 -11.64 6.98 -3.39
CA TYR A 105 -13.04 7.19 -3.06
C TYR A 105 -13.95 6.92 -4.27
N VAL A 106 -13.64 7.46 -5.44
CA VAL A 106 -14.40 7.22 -6.68
C VAL A 106 -14.41 5.73 -7.01
N GLN A 107 -13.28 5.04 -6.90
CA GLN A 107 -13.20 3.61 -7.14
C GLN A 107 -14.00 2.80 -6.11
N ALA A 108 -13.95 3.18 -4.83
CA ALA A 108 -14.76 2.55 -3.78
C ALA A 108 -16.26 2.75 -4.03
N TYR A 109 -16.66 3.95 -4.39
CA TYR A 109 -18.04 4.29 -4.75
C TYR A 109 -18.52 3.48 -5.96
N TRP A 110 -17.72 3.42 -7.04
CA TRP A 110 -18.04 2.62 -8.22
C TRP A 110 -18.16 1.12 -7.91
N ARG A 111 -17.27 0.57 -7.06
CA ARG A 111 -17.36 -0.82 -6.61
C ARG A 111 -18.59 -1.08 -5.75
N ALA A 112 -18.95 -0.14 -4.86
CA ALA A 112 -20.14 -0.25 -4.03
C ALA A 112 -21.43 -0.30 -4.89
N HIS A 113 -21.50 0.52 -5.94
CA HIS A 113 -22.65 0.55 -6.85
C HIS A 113 -22.72 -0.63 -7.84
N ARG A 114 -21.59 -1.25 -8.17
CA ARG A 114 -21.56 -2.42 -9.07
C ARG A 114 -21.66 -3.77 -8.35
N SER A 115 -21.51 -3.79 -7.04
CA SER A 115 -21.69 -4.99 -6.24
C SER A 115 -23.19 -5.25 -6.09
N ALA A 116 -23.78 -6.03 -7.00
CA ALA A 116 -25.06 -6.68 -6.72
C ALA A 116 -24.91 -7.42 -5.37
N PRO A 117 -25.92 -7.38 -4.49
CA PRO A 117 -25.85 -8.05 -3.20
C PRO A 117 -25.54 -9.52 -3.44
N ARG A 118 -24.29 -9.93 -3.18
CA ARG A 118 -23.95 -11.34 -3.04
C ARG A 118 -24.75 -11.79 -1.84
N THR A 119 -25.85 -12.49 -2.13
CA THR A 119 -26.68 -13.21 -1.18
C THR A 119 -25.73 -13.88 -0.19
N ALA A 120 -25.70 -13.36 1.04
CA ALA A 120 -25.04 -14.04 2.12
C ALA A 120 -25.80 -15.34 2.28
N THR A 121 -25.25 -16.44 1.76
CA THR A 121 -25.70 -17.77 2.13
C THR A 121 -25.58 -17.84 3.65
N PRO A 122 -26.67 -18.00 4.40
CA PRO A 122 -26.57 -18.17 5.84
C PRO A 122 -25.74 -19.42 6.09
N THR A 123 -24.62 -19.26 6.80
CA THR A 123 -23.89 -20.38 7.36
C THR A 123 -24.80 -21.02 8.42
N THR A 124 -25.60 -21.98 7.98
CA THR A 124 -26.27 -22.97 8.83
C THR A 124 -25.30 -24.13 9.03
N SER A 125 -24.92 -24.37 10.29
CA SER A 125 -24.48 -25.66 10.88
C SER A 125 -23.83 -25.30 12.22
N ASP A 126 -24.53 -25.48 13.35
CA ASP A 126 -24.55 -26.72 14.15
C ASP A 126 -23.17 -27.14 14.66
#